data_AF-A0A166WSP0-F1
#
_entry.id   AF-A0A166WSP0-F1
#
_cell.length_a   1.000
_cell.length_b   1.000
_cell.length_c   1.000
_cell.angle_alpha   90.00
_cell.angle_beta   90.00
_cell.angle_gamma   90.00
#
_symmetry.space_group_name_H-M   'P 1'
#
loop_
_entity.id
_entity.type
_entity.pdbx_description
1 polymer ?
#
loop_
_entity_poly.entity_id
_entity_poly.type
_entity_poly.pdbx_seq_one_letter_code
_entity_poly.pdbx_strand_id
1 'polypeptide(L)'
;MARIIALLALLMCSNLVLAGAQTGKIKDIRVRDDGLHWFFLEGESTNKPTCAKIGYWMIKDEKSDYGKSQFSMLLSAYMADKTITVVGANTCTRWADGEDVSYLMLTK
;
A
#
# COMPACT_ATOMS: atom_id res chain seq x y z
N MET A 1 -3.34 7.42 43.89
CA MET A 1 -2.23 7.24 42.92
C MET A 1 -2.47 6.12 41.92
N ALA A 2 -2.87 4.91 42.35
CA ALA A 2 -3.11 3.77 41.43
C ALA A 2 -4.08 4.06 40.27
N ARG A 3 -5.13 4.87 40.49
CA ARG A 3 -6.09 5.28 39.43
C ARG A 3 -5.49 6.19 38.36
N ILE A 4 -4.50 7.02 38.71
CA ILE A 4 -3.80 7.90 37.76
C ILE A 4 -2.80 7.09 36.94
N ILE A 5 -2.11 6.14 37.58
CA ILE A 5 -1.18 5.22 36.92
C ILE A 5 -1.92 4.34 35.90
N ALA A 6 -3.13 3.86 36.24
CA ALA A 6 -3.97 3.10 35.32
C ALA A 6 -4.46 3.95 34.12
N LEU A 7 -4.79 5.23 34.33
CA LEU A 7 -5.17 6.14 33.23
C LEU A 7 -3.98 6.45 32.30
N LEU A 8 -2.78 6.62 32.86
CA LEU A 8 -1.56 6.87 32.08
C LEU A 8 -1.14 5.65 31.25
N ALA A 9 -1.35 4.43 31.78
CA ALA A 9 -1.07 3.19 31.06
C ALA A 9 -2.02 2.97 29.86
N LEU A 10 -3.26 3.44 29.94
CA LEU A 10 -4.24 3.34 28.84
C LEU A 10 -3.92 4.28 27.66
N LEU A 11 -3.22 5.39 27.92
CA LEU A 11 -2.78 6.35 26.90
C LEU A 11 -1.53 5.89 26.12
N MET A 12 -0.82 4.86 26.59
CA MET A 12 0.36 4.31 25.89
C MET A 12 0.01 3.26 24.83
N CYS A 13 -1.26 2.82 24.74
CA CYS A 13 -1.78 2.09 23.58
C CYS A 13 -2.01 3.04 22.40
N SER A 14 -0.97 3.77 22.00
CA SER A 14 -0.98 4.55 20.77
C SER A 14 -1.03 3.59 19.59
N ASN A 15 -1.97 3.82 18.68
CA ASN A 15 -2.28 2.98 17.53
C ASN A 15 -0.99 2.55 16.82
N LEU A 16 -0.66 1.26 16.84
CA LEU A 16 0.31 0.69 15.91
C LEU A 16 -0.28 0.91 14.52
N VAL A 17 0.19 1.94 13.84
CA VAL A 17 -0.21 2.20 12.46
C VAL A 17 0.53 1.17 11.62
N LEU A 18 -0.15 0.05 11.38
CA LEU A 18 0.36 -1.03 10.55
C LEU A 18 0.26 -0.59 9.09
N ALA A 19 1.25 -0.99 8.28
CA ALA A 19 1.16 -0.84 6.85
C ALA A 19 0.06 -1.72 6.29
N GLY A 20 -0.58 -1.26 5.22
CA GLY A 20 -1.56 -2.05 4.52
C GLY A 20 -0.93 -3.29 3.87
N ALA A 21 -1.72 -4.35 3.72
CA ALA A 21 -1.31 -5.51 2.95
C ALA A 21 -2.49 -6.11 2.18
N GLN A 22 -2.22 -6.60 0.97
CA GLN A 22 -3.23 -7.26 0.14
C GLN A 22 -2.58 -8.34 -0.73
N THR A 23 -3.30 -9.44 -0.94
CA THR A 23 -2.93 -10.49 -1.90
C THR A 23 -4.08 -10.70 -2.87
N GLY A 24 -3.80 -10.63 -4.16
CA GLY A 24 -4.82 -10.74 -5.19
C GLY A 24 -4.26 -10.61 -6.60
N LYS A 25 -5.12 -10.83 -7.59
CA LYS A 25 -4.81 -10.52 -9.00
C LYS A 25 -4.92 -9.02 -9.23
N ILE A 26 -4.18 -8.52 -10.22
CA ILE A 26 -4.24 -7.11 -10.61
C ILE A 26 -5.51 -6.88 -11.42
N LYS A 27 -6.39 -6.00 -10.93
CA LYS A 27 -7.63 -5.63 -11.59
C LYS A 27 -7.37 -4.64 -12.73
N ASP A 28 -6.63 -3.59 -12.43
CA ASP A 28 -6.19 -2.60 -13.42
C ASP A 28 -4.91 -1.88 -12.96
N ILE A 29 -4.11 -1.41 -13.92
CA ILE A 29 -2.93 -0.56 -13.73
C ILE A 29 -3.20 0.75 -14.48
N ARG A 30 -2.99 1.90 -13.84
CA ARG A 30 -3.28 3.22 -14.41
C ARG A 30 -2.06 4.13 -14.36
N VAL A 31 -1.94 4.92 -15.41
CA VAL A 31 -0.96 6.01 -15.55
C VAL A 31 -1.72 7.26 -15.94
N ARG A 32 -1.43 8.37 -15.27
CA ARG A 32 -2.02 9.68 -15.54
C ARG A 32 -0.98 10.63 -16.12
N ASP A 33 -1.45 11.70 -16.77
CA ASP A 33 -0.65 12.70 -17.46
C ASP A 33 0.38 13.42 -16.56
N ASP A 34 0.13 13.51 -15.26
CA ASP A 34 1.06 14.00 -14.24
C ASP A 34 2.13 12.97 -13.81
N GLY A 35 2.15 11.80 -14.46
CA GLY A 35 3.04 10.70 -14.15
C GLY A 35 2.63 9.88 -12.94
N LEU A 36 1.45 10.09 -12.34
CA LEU A 36 0.95 9.24 -11.25
C LEU A 36 0.71 7.81 -11.75
N HIS A 37 1.31 6.82 -11.07
CA HIS A 37 1.05 5.41 -11.34
C HIS A 37 0.40 4.73 -10.13
N TRP A 38 -0.73 4.06 -10.38
CA TRP A 38 -1.44 3.32 -9.35
C TRP A 38 -2.12 2.09 -9.91
N PHE A 39 -2.51 1.17 -9.04
CA PHE A 39 -3.20 -0.04 -9.44
C PHE A 39 -4.21 -0.49 -8.38
N PHE A 40 -5.16 -1.32 -8.83
CA PHE A 40 -6.10 -2.02 -7.97
C PHE A 40 -5.81 -3.51 -7.99
N LEU A 41 -5.99 -4.15 -6.84
CA LEU A 41 -6.02 -5.61 -6.73
C LEU A 41 -7.46 -6.09 -6.48
N GLU A 42 -7.73 -7.32 -6.89
CA GLU A 42 -8.91 -8.06 -6.42
C GLU A 42 -8.81 -8.34 -4.91
N GLY A 43 -9.97 -8.46 -4.26
CA GLY A 43 -10.06 -8.63 -2.81
C GLY A 43 -9.92 -7.33 -2.02
N GLU A 44 -9.85 -7.45 -0.70
CA GLU A 44 -9.79 -6.33 0.24
C GLU A 44 -8.39 -6.19 0.85
N SER A 45 -7.93 -4.94 1.02
CA SER A 45 -6.71 -4.64 1.77
C SER A 45 -6.95 -4.75 3.28
N THR A 46 -5.98 -5.29 4.00
CA THR A 46 -5.95 -5.30 5.47
C THR A 46 -5.06 -4.20 6.01
N ASN A 47 -5.27 -3.77 7.26
CA ASN A 47 -4.41 -2.81 7.97
C ASN A 47 -4.16 -1.49 7.23
N LYS A 48 -5.13 -1.03 6.43
CA LYS A 48 -5.01 0.20 5.66
C LYS A 48 -4.77 1.41 6.58
N PRO A 49 -3.74 2.24 6.34
CA PRO A 49 -3.45 3.39 7.16
C PRO A 49 -4.54 4.44 7.03
N THR A 50 -4.65 5.32 8.03
CA THR A 50 -5.72 6.32 8.07
C THR A 50 -5.70 7.29 6.89
N CYS A 51 -4.54 7.51 6.26
CA CYS A 51 -4.44 8.35 5.07
C CYS A 51 -5.06 7.70 3.84
N ALA A 52 -4.94 6.38 3.67
CA ALA A 52 -5.42 5.68 2.49
C ALA A 52 -6.95 5.51 2.55
N LYS A 53 -7.67 6.35 1.81
CA LYS A 53 -9.15 6.29 1.79
C LYS A 53 -9.64 5.33 0.72
N ILE A 54 -8.92 5.21 -0.38
CA ILE A 54 -9.25 4.34 -1.51
C ILE A 54 -8.40 3.06 -1.46
N GLY A 55 -8.91 1.97 -2.01
CA GLY A 55 -8.23 0.65 -2.04
C GLY A 55 -7.21 0.48 -3.17
N TYR A 56 -6.68 1.57 -3.73
CA TYR A 56 -5.58 1.50 -4.69
C TYR A 56 -4.22 1.60 -4.01
N TRP A 57 -3.20 1.23 -4.75
CA TRP A 57 -1.80 1.26 -4.32
C TRP A 57 -0.99 2.20 -5.19
N MET A 58 -0.14 3.02 -4.57
CA MET A 58 0.64 4.06 -5.23
C MET A 58 2.09 3.63 -5.48
N ILE A 59 2.55 3.77 -6.72
CA ILE A 59 3.99 3.74 -7.02
C ILE A 59 4.51 5.16 -6.82
N LYS A 60 5.25 5.41 -5.75
CA LYS A 60 5.58 6.80 -5.33
C LYS A 60 6.75 7.46 -6.07
N ASP A 61 7.70 6.65 -6.53
CA ASP A 61 8.98 7.11 -7.12
C ASP A 61 9.08 6.64 -8.57
N GLU A 62 8.09 6.97 -9.42
CA GLU A 62 7.87 6.35 -10.73
C GLU A 62 9.05 6.52 -11.70
N LYS A 63 9.86 7.58 -11.52
CA LYS A 63 11.03 7.88 -12.36
C LYS A 63 12.29 7.12 -11.94
N SER A 64 12.32 6.59 -10.71
CA SER A 64 13.46 5.83 -10.18
C SER A 64 13.51 4.42 -10.76
N ASP A 65 14.67 3.78 -10.69
CA ASP A 65 14.79 2.37 -11.07
C ASP A 65 13.92 1.47 -10.18
N TYR A 66 13.75 1.86 -8.91
CA TYR A 66 12.83 1.21 -7.98
C TYR A 66 11.37 1.27 -8.48
N GLY A 67 10.83 2.46 -8.76
CA GLY A 67 9.46 2.60 -9.27
C GLY A 67 9.24 1.91 -10.63
N LYS A 68 10.23 1.99 -11.54
CA LYS A 68 10.20 1.27 -12.82
C LYS A 68 10.19 -0.24 -12.65
N SER A 69 10.97 -0.78 -11.70
CA SER A 69 10.98 -2.21 -11.40
C SER A 69 9.64 -2.70 -10.85
N GLN A 70 9.01 -1.91 -9.95
CA GLN A 70 7.67 -2.19 -9.46
C GLN A 70 6.65 -2.22 -10.59
N PHE A 71 6.64 -1.18 -11.44
CA PHE A 71 5.72 -1.10 -12.58
C PHE A 71 5.93 -2.27 -13.56
N SER A 72 7.18 -2.62 -13.85
CA SER A 72 7.50 -3.74 -14.75
C SER A 72 7.04 -5.09 -14.21
N MET A 73 7.16 -5.30 -12.89
CA MET A 73 6.67 -6.53 -12.27
C MET A 73 5.14 -6.59 -12.25
N LEU A 74 4.46 -5.47 -11.96
CA LEU A 74 3.00 -5.37 -12.04
C LEU A 74 2.49 -5.66 -13.45
N LEU A 75 3.09 -5.04 -14.46
CA LEU A 75 2.73 -5.28 -15.86
C LEU A 75 2.91 -6.75 -16.24
N SER A 76 4.04 -7.36 -15.85
CA SER A 76 4.31 -8.78 -16.11
C SER A 76 3.31 -9.70 -15.42
N ALA A 77 2.97 -9.42 -14.16
CA ALA A 77 1.99 -10.20 -13.40
C ALA A 77 0.58 -10.06 -13.99
N TYR A 78 0.19 -8.86 -14.42
CA TYR A 78 -1.09 -8.60 -15.07
C TYR A 78 -1.21 -9.37 -16.39
N MET A 79 -0.18 -9.29 -17.24
CA MET A 79 -0.15 -10.01 -18.51
C MET A 79 -0.15 -11.54 -18.33
N ALA A 80 0.41 -12.04 -17.23
CA ALA A 80 0.49 -13.46 -16.93
C ALA A 80 -0.69 -14.00 -16.09
N ASP A 81 -1.69 -13.16 -15.78
CA ASP A 81 -2.84 -13.49 -14.91
C ASP A 81 -2.39 -14.08 -13.55
N LYS A 82 -1.34 -13.51 -12.97
CA LYS A 82 -0.74 -13.97 -11.71
C LYS A 82 -1.22 -13.18 -10.50
N THR A 83 -1.31 -13.89 -9.38
CA THR A 83 -1.52 -13.30 -8.05
C THR A 83 -0.24 -12.64 -7.56
N ILE A 84 -0.36 -11.46 -6.96
CA ILE A 84 0.72 -10.80 -6.24
C ILE A 84 0.34 -10.53 -4.80
N THR A 85 1.34 -10.30 -3.96
CA THR A 85 1.18 -9.68 -2.64
C THR A 85 1.80 -8.28 -2.68
N VAL A 86 1.07 -7.30 -2.18
CA VAL A 86 1.53 -5.93 -1.96
C VAL A 86 1.55 -5.65 -0.46
N VAL A 87 2.60 -4.96 -0.01
CA VAL A 87 2.67 -4.37 1.32
C VAL A 87 2.99 -2.89 1.19
N GLY A 88 2.20 -2.09 1.89
CA GLY A 88 2.32 -0.64 1.92
C GLY A 88 3.46 -0.15 2.79
N ALA A 89 3.70 1.16 2.70
CA ALA A 89 4.70 1.86 3.48
C ALA A 89 4.09 2.62 4.67
N ASN A 90 2.80 2.42 4.97
CA ASN A 90 2.08 3.18 6.00
C ASN A 90 2.15 4.71 5.79
N THR A 91 2.23 5.13 4.52
CA THR A 91 2.37 6.53 4.14
C THR A 91 1.62 6.78 2.84
N CYS A 92 1.14 8.01 2.65
CA CYS A 92 0.43 8.45 1.45
C CYS A 92 1.11 9.72 0.93
N THR A 93 2.37 9.59 0.50
CA THR A 93 3.21 10.74 0.12
C THR A 93 3.07 11.10 -1.34
N ARG A 94 2.79 10.12 -2.22
CA ARG A 94 2.61 10.41 -3.65
C ARG A 94 1.24 10.98 -3.98
N TRP A 95 0.21 10.49 -3.31
CA TRP A 95 -1.18 10.89 -3.50
C TRP A 95 -1.93 10.81 -2.18
N ALA A 96 -2.70 11.84 -1.85
CA ALA A 96 -3.15 12.11 -0.47
C ALA A 96 -4.01 11.00 0.16
N ASP A 97 -4.68 10.18 -0.65
CA ASP A 97 -5.62 9.14 -0.21
C ASP A 97 -5.25 7.73 -0.70
N GLY A 98 -4.02 7.53 -1.19
CA GLY A 98 -3.49 6.25 -1.64
C GLY A 98 -2.21 5.87 -0.91
N GLU A 99 -2.16 4.63 -0.42
CA GLU A 99 -0.97 4.14 0.28
C GLU A 99 0.18 3.90 -0.71
N ASP A 100 1.36 4.40 -0.36
CA ASP A 100 2.60 4.14 -1.08
C ASP A 100 3.02 2.68 -0.91
N VAL A 101 3.47 2.05 -2.00
CA VAL A 101 3.97 0.68 -1.97
C VAL A 101 5.36 0.61 -1.36
N SER A 102 5.53 -0.25 -0.36
CA SER A 102 6.82 -0.58 0.26
C SER A 102 7.51 -1.75 -0.44
N TYR A 103 6.77 -2.80 -0.79
CA TYR A 103 7.28 -3.85 -1.67
C TYR A 103 6.14 -4.62 -2.34
N LEU A 104 6.51 -5.32 -3.41
CA LEU A 104 5.64 -6.21 -4.15
C LEU A 104 6.30 -7.58 -4.21
N MET A 105 5.49 -8.63 -4.21
CA MET A 105 5.96 -10.00 -4.32
C MET A 105 5.11 -10.75 -5.34
N LEU A 106 5.79 -11.35 -6.32
CA LEU A 106 5.18 -12.28 -7.25
C LEU A 106 5.40 -13.70 -6.73
N THR A 107 4.31 -14.44 -6.46
CA THR A 107 4.36 -15.82 -6.00
C THR A 107 4.13 -16.78 -7.18
N LYS A 108 4.66 -18.01 -7.06
CA LYS A 108 4.59 -19.03 -8.12
C LYS A 108 3.39 -19.96 -7.91
#